data_AF-A0A957CRP7-F1
#
_entry.id   AF-A0A957CRP7-F1
#
_cell.length_a   1.000
_cell.length_b   1.000
_cell.length_c   1.000
_cell.angle_alpha   90.00
_cell.angle_beta   90.00
_cell.angle_gamma   90.00
#
_symmetry.space_group_name_H-M   'P 1'
#
loop_
_entity.id
_entity.type
_entity.pdbx_description
1 polymer ?
#
loop_
_entity_poly.entity_id
_entity_poly.type
_entity_poly.pdbx_seq_one_letter_code
_entity_poly.pdbx_strand_id
1 'polypeptide(L)'
;MSTLILTLRESVRYRGRSGHWSWVAHRLSGLAILSFLALHVWDTANAHFYPELYAWSIAVFKHPFFAVSEIGVMAAVLYHAFNGIRITLLDFKPEWWKYQQRSATIVWTLFAVIFIPIGIYMFVEFLTRCGELGSACWVFPRLSDYIG
;
A
#
# COMPACT_ATOMS: atom_id res chain seq x y z
N MET A 1 23.16 -32.83 -4.12
CA MET A 1 21.90 -32.17 -3.71
C MET A 1 21.76 -30.88 -4.51
N SER A 2 20.61 -30.61 -5.13
CA SER A 2 20.43 -29.45 -6.01
C SER A 2 20.66 -28.14 -5.24
N THR A 3 21.56 -27.29 -5.74
CA THR A 3 21.87 -25.97 -5.19
C THR A 3 20.61 -25.12 -5.00
N LEU A 4 19.60 -25.33 -5.85
CA LEU A 4 18.32 -24.63 -5.80
C LEU A 4 17.51 -25.00 -4.54
N ILE A 5 17.50 -26.28 -4.16
CA ILE A 5 16.81 -26.76 -2.95
C ILE A 5 17.50 -26.22 -1.70
N LEU A 6 18.84 -26.16 -1.69
CA LEU A 6 19.60 -25.59 -0.58
C LEU A 6 19.34 -24.09 -0.44
N THR A 7 19.36 -23.33 -1.54
CA THR A 7 19.07 -21.89 -1.52
C THR A 7 17.66 -21.62 -1.03
N LEU A 8 16.65 -22.35 -1.52
CA LEU A 8 15.26 -22.20 -1.06
C LEU A 8 15.11 -22.53 0.42
N ARG A 9 15.68 -23.67 0.87
CA ARG A 9 15.60 -24.10 2.28
C ARG A 9 16.27 -23.09 3.22
N GLU A 10 17.43 -22.57 2.84
CA GLU A 10 18.18 -21.64 3.68
C GLU A 10 17.56 -20.23 3.66
N SER A 11 16.97 -19.83 2.53
CA SER A 11 16.20 -18.58 2.44
C SER A 11 14.96 -18.63 3.33
N VAL A 12 14.25 -19.76 3.37
CA VAL A 12 13.11 -19.97 4.29
C VAL A 12 13.57 -20.07 5.74
N ARG A 13 14.76 -20.62 6.01
CA ARG A 13 15.33 -20.72 7.36
C ARG A 13 15.84 -19.38 7.89
N TYR A 14 16.19 -18.45 7.01
CA TYR A 14 16.68 -17.12 7.40
C TYR A 14 15.56 -16.30 8.06
N ARG A 15 15.74 -15.96 9.35
CA ARG A 15 14.70 -15.28 10.14
C ARG A 15 14.64 -13.76 9.93
N GLY A 16 15.53 -13.20 9.12
CA GLY A 16 15.58 -11.76 8.83
C GLY A 16 15.97 -10.91 10.04
N ARG A 17 17.07 -10.14 9.93
CA ARG A 17 17.30 -9.03 10.89
C ARG A 17 16.40 -7.83 10.50
N SER A 18 16.20 -6.87 11.39
CA SER A 18 15.35 -5.69 11.15
C SER A 18 15.63 -4.97 9.82
N GLY A 19 16.90 -4.95 9.37
CA GLY A 19 17.29 -4.41 8.06
C GLY A 19 16.69 -5.17 6.87
N HIS A 20 16.61 -6.50 6.94
CA HIS A 20 16.04 -7.33 5.87
C HIS A 20 14.54 -7.08 5.70
N TRP A 21 13.80 -7.05 6.81
CA TRP A 21 12.37 -6.71 6.80
C TRP A 21 12.12 -5.31 6.26
N SER A 22 12.97 -4.34 6.64
CA SER A 22 12.84 -2.97 6.15
C SER A 22 13.07 -2.88 4.63
N TRP A 23 14.01 -3.67 4.10
CA TRP A 23 14.30 -3.78 2.67
C TRP A 23 13.15 -4.43 1.88
N VAL A 24 12.61 -5.56 2.37
CA VAL A 24 11.48 -6.24 1.72
C VAL A 24 10.29 -5.29 1.66
N ALA A 25 9.94 -4.68 2.78
CA ALA A 25 8.82 -3.75 2.87
C ALA A 25 8.98 -2.54 1.94
N HIS A 26 10.20 -2.02 1.75
CA HIS A 26 10.44 -0.86 0.88
C HIS A 26 10.24 -1.20 -0.60
N ARG A 27 10.67 -2.40 -1.02
CA ARG A 27 10.45 -2.87 -2.40
C ARG A 27 9.00 -3.19 -2.68
N LEU A 28 8.34 -3.92 -1.77
CA LEU A 28 6.93 -4.25 -1.93
C LEU A 28 6.05 -3.00 -1.94
N SER A 29 6.31 -2.03 -1.05
CA SER A 29 5.60 -0.74 -1.08
C SER A 29 5.85 0.03 -2.37
N GLY A 30 7.09 0.07 -2.88
CA GLY A 30 7.41 0.71 -4.15
C GLY A 30 6.66 0.08 -5.34
N LEU A 31 6.59 -1.26 -5.39
CA LEU A 31 5.81 -1.98 -6.40
C LEU A 31 4.31 -1.68 -6.27
N ALA A 32 3.77 -1.68 -5.04
CA ALA A 32 2.37 -1.34 -4.80
C ALA A 32 2.03 0.09 -5.26
N ILE A 33 2.90 1.06 -4.96
CA ILE A 33 2.74 2.47 -5.38
C ILE A 33 2.83 2.59 -6.89
N LEU A 34 3.78 1.91 -7.54
CA LEU A 34 3.91 1.94 -9.00
C LEU A 34 2.67 1.36 -9.68
N SER A 35 2.16 0.22 -9.21
CA SER A 35 0.93 -0.38 -9.72
C SER A 35 -0.27 0.53 -9.51
N PHE A 36 -0.40 1.12 -8.31
CA PHE A 36 -1.43 2.12 -8.02
C PHE A 36 -1.33 3.31 -8.97
N LEU A 37 -0.14 3.89 -9.15
CA LEU A 37 0.06 5.07 -9.98
C LEU A 37 -0.32 4.80 -11.45
N ALA A 38 0.04 3.63 -11.99
CA ALA A 38 -0.34 3.25 -13.35
C ALA A 38 -1.86 3.18 -13.52
N LEU A 39 -2.55 2.48 -12.60
CA LEU A 39 -4.02 2.37 -12.62
C LEU A 39 -4.69 3.73 -12.38
N HIS A 40 -4.15 4.53 -11.46
CA HIS A 40 -4.69 5.83 -11.07
C HIS A 40 -4.61 6.84 -12.21
N VAL A 41 -3.48 6.91 -12.92
CA VAL A 41 -3.32 7.79 -14.09
C VAL A 41 -4.27 7.36 -15.20
N TRP A 42 -4.38 6.06 -15.48
CA TRP A 42 -5.30 5.56 -16.49
C TRP A 42 -6.76 5.88 -16.15
N ASP A 43 -7.19 5.62 -14.91
CA ASP A 43 -8.55 5.88 -14.49
C ASP A 43 -8.88 7.38 -14.49
N THR A 44 -7.98 8.22 -13.94
CA THR A 44 -8.18 9.67 -13.92
C THR A 44 -8.17 10.27 -15.32
N ALA A 45 -7.42 9.69 -16.28
CA ALA A 45 -7.49 10.11 -17.67
C ALA A 45 -8.88 9.85 -18.28
N ASN A 46 -9.57 8.78 -17.89
CA ASN A 46 -10.94 8.50 -18.35
C ASN A 46 -11.94 9.58 -17.92
N ALA A 47 -11.67 10.36 -16.87
CA ALA A 47 -12.51 11.51 -16.52
C ALA A 47 -12.65 12.51 -17.68
N HIS A 48 -11.65 12.59 -18.57
CA HIS A 48 -11.71 13.40 -19.78
C HIS A 48 -12.10 12.57 -21.01
N PHE A 49 -11.47 11.42 -21.24
CA PHE A 49 -11.62 10.67 -22.48
C PHE A 49 -12.88 9.79 -22.54
N TYR A 50 -13.30 9.22 -21.41
CA TYR A 50 -14.44 8.30 -21.31
C TYR A 50 -15.22 8.52 -20.00
N PRO A 51 -15.97 9.64 -19.87
CA PRO A 51 -16.57 10.04 -18.59
C PRO A 51 -17.54 9.02 -17.98
N GLU A 52 -18.26 8.26 -18.81
CA GLU A 52 -19.15 7.19 -18.36
C GLU A 52 -18.38 6.02 -17.72
N LEU A 53 -17.25 5.63 -18.32
CA LEU A 53 -16.37 4.61 -17.79
C LEU A 53 -15.75 5.07 -16.47
N TYR A 54 -15.36 6.35 -16.38
CA TYR A 54 -14.85 6.94 -15.14
C TYR A 54 -15.91 6.92 -14.03
N ALA A 55 -17.15 7.31 -14.33
CA ALA A 55 -18.25 7.27 -13.36
C ALA A 55 -18.48 5.84 -12.82
N TRP A 56 -18.41 4.84 -13.70
CA TRP A 56 -18.48 3.43 -13.31
C TRP A 56 -17.28 3.01 -12.44
N SER A 57 -16.05 3.35 -12.82
CA SER A 57 -14.85 3.04 -12.03
C SER A 57 -14.93 3.60 -10.61
N ILE A 58 -15.36 4.86 -10.47
CA ILE A 58 -15.54 5.50 -9.16
C ILE A 58 -16.62 4.78 -8.34
N ALA A 59 -17.66 4.25 -8.98
CA ALA A 59 -18.65 3.41 -8.30
C ALA A 59 -18.05 2.05 -7.88
N VAL A 60 -17.16 1.46 -8.69
CA VAL A 60 -16.45 0.22 -8.34
C VAL A 60 -15.51 0.41 -7.15
N PHE A 61 -14.77 1.51 -7.08
CA PHE A 61 -13.83 1.78 -5.97
C PHE A 61 -14.52 1.94 -4.61
N LYS A 62 -15.83 2.22 -4.61
CA LYS A 62 -16.64 2.23 -3.39
C LYS A 62 -16.94 0.82 -2.84
N HIS A 63 -16.56 -0.25 -3.53
CA HIS A 63 -16.75 -1.62 -3.04
C HIS A 63 -15.77 -1.93 -1.89
N PRO A 64 -16.17 -2.72 -0.87
CA PRO A 64 -15.34 -3.12 0.28
C PRO A 64 -13.91 -3.58 -0.05
N PHE A 65 -13.76 -4.33 -1.13
CA PHE A 65 -12.45 -4.78 -1.60
C PHE A 65 -11.48 -3.61 -1.86
N PHE A 66 -11.96 -2.55 -2.51
CA PHE A 66 -11.15 -1.39 -2.83
C PHE A 66 -10.92 -0.50 -1.62
N ALA A 67 -11.88 -0.38 -0.70
CA ALA A 67 -11.68 0.31 0.57
C ALA A 67 -10.51 -0.28 1.39
N VAL A 68 -10.40 -1.61 1.45
CA VAL A 68 -9.22 -2.27 2.07
C VAL A 68 -7.95 -1.98 1.28
N SER A 69 -8.03 -1.99 -0.04
CA SER A 69 -6.87 -1.67 -0.89
C SER A 69 -6.37 -0.23 -0.72
N GLU A 70 -7.26 0.74 -0.51
CA GLU A 70 -6.93 2.15 -0.26
C GLU A 70 -6.16 2.30 1.06
N ILE A 71 -6.58 1.60 2.12
CA ILE A 71 -5.84 1.54 3.39
C ILE A 71 -4.45 0.91 3.16
N GLY A 72 -4.38 -0.15 2.34
CA GLY A 72 -3.12 -0.79 1.96
C GLY A 72 -2.17 0.13 1.20
N VAL A 73 -2.67 0.89 0.23
CA VAL A 73 -1.88 1.87 -0.54
C VAL A 73 -1.43 3.01 0.37
N MET A 74 -2.29 3.51 1.28
CA MET A 74 -1.91 4.50 2.30
C MET A 74 -0.74 3.99 3.15
N ALA A 75 -0.80 2.74 3.61
CA ALA A 75 0.29 2.11 4.35
C ALA A 75 1.58 2.05 3.51
N ALA A 76 1.47 1.64 2.25
CA ALA A 76 2.60 1.53 1.34
C ALA A 76 3.28 2.89 1.12
N VAL A 77 2.52 3.94 0.78
CA VAL A 77 3.04 5.29 0.55
C VAL A 77 3.76 5.81 1.80
N LEU A 78 3.12 5.73 2.96
CA LEU A 78 3.67 6.27 4.20
C LEU A 78 4.98 5.59 4.60
N TYR A 79 5.00 4.25 4.58
CA TYR A 79 6.21 3.50 4.88
C TYR A 79 7.32 3.75 3.84
N HIS A 80 6.97 3.77 2.55
CA HIS A 80 7.93 3.97 1.47
C HIS A 80 8.62 5.33 1.59
N ALA A 81 7.86 6.39 1.89
CA ALA A 81 8.38 7.73 2.11
C ALA A 81 9.32 7.79 3.31
N PHE A 82 8.91 7.30 4.49
CA PHE A 82 9.75 7.35 5.69
C PHE A 82 11.01 6.51 5.56
N ASN A 83 10.91 5.28 5.04
CA ASN A 83 12.09 4.45 4.85
C ASN A 83 12.99 4.96 3.71
N GLY A 84 12.42 5.57 2.67
CA GLY A 84 13.18 6.24 1.61
C GLY A 84 14.03 7.39 2.16
N ILE A 85 13.43 8.28 2.96
CA ILE A 85 14.16 9.36 3.65
C ILE A 85 15.27 8.80 4.54
N ARG A 86 14.98 7.75 5.32
CA ARG A 86 16.00 7.08 6.16
C ARG A 86 17.19 6.60 5.32
N ILE A 87 16.94 5.92 4.19
CA ILE A 87 18.00 5.41 3.30
C ILE A 87 18.79 6.59 2.74
N THR A 88 18.14 7.62 2.20
CA THR A 88 18.80 8.81 1.65
C THR A 88 19.70 9.50 2.69
N LEU A 89 19.25 9.63 3.94
CA LEU A 89 20.06 10.22 5.01
C LEU A 89 21.29 9.38 5.36
N LEU A 90 21.16 8.05 5.38
CA LEU A 90 22.27 7.14 5.66
C LEU A 90 23.28 7.07 4.50
N ASP A 91 22.81 7.20 3.27
CA ASP A 91 23.67 7.25 2.08
C ASP A 91 24.41 8.59 1.99
N PHE A 92 23.75 9.70 2.39
CA PHE A 92 24.38 11.02 2.42
C PHE A 92 25.47 11.13 3.49
N LYS A 93 25.32 10.46 4.65
CA LYS A 93 26.34 10.42 5.70
C LYS A 93 26.63 8.98 6.14
N PRO A 94 27.56 8.28 5.48
CA PRO A 94 27.80 6.85 5.72
C PRO A 94 28.23 6.50 7.16
N GLU A 95 28.83 7.44 7.89
CA GLU A 95 29.18 7.28 9.32
C GLU A 95 27.96 6.94 10.20
N TRP A 96 26.75 7.27 9.75
CA TRP A 96 25.49 7.02 10.48
C TRP A 96 24.99 5.58 10.36
N TRP A 97 25.58 4.75 9.49
CA TRP A 97 25.20 3.34 9.37
C TRP A 97 25.33 2.56 10.68
N LYS A 98 26.19 3.00 11.62
CA LYS A 98 26.24 2.44 12.99
C LYS A 98 24.90 2.54 13.75
N TYR A 99 24.01 3.45 13.36
CA TYR A 99 22.69 3.65 13.94
C TYR A 99 21.56 2.99 13.12
N GLN A 100 21.87 2.11 12.16
CA GLN A 100 20.87 1.55 11.24
C GLN A 100 19.67 0.87 11.92
N GLN A 101 19.89 0.19 13.04
CA GLN A 101 18.82 -0.46 13.80
C GLN A 101 17.93 0.57 14.48
N ARG A 102 18.52 1.59 15.11
CA ARG A 102 17.78 2.67 15.76
C ARG A 102 16.97 3.48 14.75
N SER A 103 17.55 3.80 13.59
CA SER A 103 16.85 4.52 12.53
C SER A 103 15.71 3.71 11.92
N ALA A 104 15.88 2.39 11.77
CA ALA A 104 14.78 1.51 11.36
C ALA A 104 13.62 1.51 12.37
N THR A 105 13.93 1.40 13.67
CA THR A 105 12.92 1.46 14.73
C THR A 105 12.18 2.80 14.71
N ILE A 106 12.87 3.92 14.54
CA ILE A 106 12.24 5.24 14.42
C ILE A 106 11.26 5.28 13.25
N VAL A 107 11.64 4.76 12.09
CA VAL A 107 10.74 4.69 10.92
C VAL A 107 9.49 3.87 11.22
N TRP A 108 9.63 2.69 11.83
CA TRP A 108 8.49 1.85 12.19
C TRP A 108 7.59 2.51 13.24
N THR A 109 8.17 3.21 14.22
CA THR A 109 7.41 3.95 15.22
C THR A 109 6.66 5.11 14.59
N LEU A 110 7.31 5.93 13.77
CA LEU A 110 6.65 7.05 13.07
C LEU A 110 5.54 6.55 12.13
N PHE A 111 5.81 5.48 11.39
CA PHE A 111 4.81 4.80 10.58
C PHE A 111 3.62 4.40 11.43
N ALA A 112 3.80 3.67 12.53
CA ALA A 112 2.69 3.21 13.37
C ALA A 112 1.91 4.36 14.00
N VAL A 113 2.60 5.37 14.55
CA VAL A 113 1.97 6.53 15.20
C VAL A 113 1.09 7.32 14.24
N ILE A 114 1.46 7.42 12.97
CA ILE A 114 0.71 8.17 11.95
C ILE A 114 -0.31 7.28 11.25
N PHE A 115 0.07 6.07 10.87
CA PHE A 115 -0.79 5.15 10.13
C PHE A 115 -1.96 4.64 10.96
N ILE A 116 -1.76 4.27 12.23
CA ILE A 116 -2.83 3.70 13.05
C ILE A 116 -4.04 4.65 13.17
N PRO A 117 -3.90 5.93 13.58
CA PRO A 117 -5.06 6.81 13.68
C PRO A 117 -5.72 7.06 12.33
N ILE A 118 -4.94 7.25 11.26
CA ILE A 118 -5.46 7.46 9.90
C ILE A 118 -6.20 6.20 9.40
N GLY A 119 -5.60 5.03 9.57
CA GLY A 119 -6.17 3.75 9.18
C GLY A 119 -7.44 3.42 9.96
N ILE A 120 -7.48 3.72 11.26
CA ILE A 120 -8.71 3.61 12.06
C ILE A 120 -9.78 4.55 11.51
N TYR A 121 -9.45 5.82 11.25
CA TYR A 121 -10.40 6.77 10.68
C TYR A 121 -10.96 6.28 9.34
N MET A 122 -10.10 5.87 8.41
CA MET A 122 -10.51 5.33 7.10
C MET A 122 -11.39 4.08 7.25
N PHE A 123 -11.04 3.18 8.18
CA PHE A 123 -11.78 1.95 8.40
C PHE A 123 -13.14 2.18 9.04
N VAL A 124 -13.23 3.08 10.03
CA VAL A 124 -14.51 3.45 10.68
C VAL A 124 -15.43 4.12 9.68
N GLU A 125 -14.92 5.06 8.88
CA GLU A 125 -15.72 5.73 7.85
C GLU A 125 -16.29 4.72 6.84
N PHE A 126 -15.45 3.77 6.41
CA PHE A 126 -15.88 2.67 5.56
C PHE A 126 -16.98 1.81 6.21
N LEU A 127 -16.81 1.44 7.48
CA LEU A 127 -17.81 0.64 8.21
C LEU A 127 -19.14 1.39 8.37
N THR A 128 -19.10 2.68 8.70
CA THR A 128 -20.29 3.54 8.79
C THR A 128 -21.03 3.55 7.46
N ARG A 129 -20.31 3.81 6.36
CA ARG A 129 -20.88 3.82 5.02
C ARG A 129 -21.50 2.47 4.62
N CYS A 130 -20.82 1.35 4.88
CA CYS A 130 -21.40 0.03 4.61
C CYS A 130 -22.60 -0.26 5.52
N GLY A 131 -22.59 0.23 6.77
CA GLY A 131 -23.71 0.11 7.70
C GLY A 131 -24.97 0.79 7.19
N GLU A 132 -24.84 1.98 6.58
CA GLU A 132 -25.93 2.70 5.93
C GLU A 132 -26.47 1.98 4.68
N LEU A 133 -25.59 1.37 3.89
CA LEU A 133 -25.94 0.68 2.64
C LEU A 133 -26.48 -0.76 2.85
N GLY A 134 -26.18 -1.39 3.98
CA GLY A 134 -26.53 -2.78 4.24
C GLY A 134 -25.97 -3.75 3.18
N SER A 135 -26.83 -4.61 2.62
CA SER A 135 -26.43 -5.59 1.59
C SER A 135 -25.97 -4.95 0.28
N ALA A 136 -26.40 -3.71 -0.01
CA ALA A 136 -25.99 -3.00 -1.22
C ALA A 136 -24.48 -2.69 -1.24
N CYS A 137 -23.81 -2.68 -0.09
CA CYS A 137 -22.36 -2.44 -0.04
C CYS A 137 -21.54 -3.52 -0.79
N TRP A 138 -22.08 -4.74 -0.92
CA TRP A 138 -21.40 -5.89 -1.53
C TRP A 138 -21.72 -6.07 -3.02
N VAL A 139 -22.53 -5.19 -3.60
CA VAL A 139 -22.96 -5.30 -4.99
C VAL A 139 -21.99 -4.54 -5.88
N PHE A 140 -21.38 -5.24 -6.84
CA PHE A 140 -20.61 -4.58 -7.89
C PHE A 140 -21.54 -3.84 -8.86
N PRO A 141 -21.28 -2.56 -9.16
CA PRO A 141 -22.05 -1.82 -10.16
C PRO A 141 -21.84 -2.43 -11.54
N ARG A 142 -22.91 -2.54 -12.33
CA ARG A 142 -22.81 -3.08 -13.69
C ARG A 142 -22.42 -1.97 -14.65
N LEU A 143 -21.55 -2.30 -15.60
CA LEU A 143 -21.11 -1.34 -16.60
C LEU A 143 -22.27 -0.86 -17.49
N SER A 144 -23.25 -1.74 -17.75
CA SER A 144 -24.46 -1.43 -18.51
C SER A 144 -25.33 -0.33 -17.90
N ASP A 145 -25.16 -0.03 -16.61
CA ASP A 145 -25.94 1.00 -15.93
C ASP A 145 -25.38 2.41 -16.21
N TYR A 146 -24.19 2.49 -16.81
CA TYR A 146 -23.43 3.73 -17.04
C TYR A 146 -23.19 4.00 -18.52
N ILE A 147 -23.09 2.94 -19.35
CA ILE A 147 -22.88 3.06 -20.79
C ILE A 147 -24.22 2.77 -21.47
N GLY A 148 -24.81 3.79 -22.09
CA GLY A 148 -26.12 3.74 -22.76
C GLY A 148 -26.15 4.60 -24.02
#